data_AF-Q4JXB5-F1
#
_entry.id   AF-Q4JXB5-F1
#
_cell.length_a   1.000
_cell.length_b   1.000
_cell.length_c   1.000
_cell.angle_alpha   90.00
_cell.angle_beta   90.00
_cell.angle_gamma   90.00
#
_symmetry.space_group_name_H-M   'P 1'
#
loop_
_entity.id
_entity.type
_entity.pdbx_description
1 polymer ?
#
loop_
_entity_poly.entity_id
_entity_poly.type
_entity_poly.pdbx_seq_one_letter_code
_entity_poly.pdbx_strand_id
1 'polypeptide(L)'
;MIRFIDEYRNRFSVEFICKTLKDNRAGGFITSRGYRQSRARGLSARCLRDAVLVERIGAIHRDNYGVYGVRKMWHALHRERVSDSLCAGGLGYK
;
A
#
# COMPACT_ATOMS: atom_id res chain seq x y z
N MET A 1 4.86 7.54 -11.44
CA MET A 1 6.13 7.37 -12.18
C MET A 1 6.51 5.92 -12.39
N ILE A 2 6.68 5.10 -11.33
CA ILE A 2 6.89 3.63 -11.49
C ILE A 2 5.74 2.99 -12.29
N ARG A 3 4.48 3.36 -11.98
CA ARG A 3 3.30 2.91 -12.74
C ARG A 3 3.35 3.19 -14.24
N PHE A 4 3.90 4.34 -14.64
CA PHE A 4 4.05 4.68 -16.06
C PHE A 4 5.06 3.75 -16.75
N ILE A 5 6.21 3.48 -16.11
CA ILE A 5 7.16 2.50 -16.63
C ILE A 5 6.50 1.12 -16.71
N ASP A 6 5.76 0.70 -15.68
CA ASP A 6 5.12 -0.62 -15.65
C ASP A 6 4.06 -0.82 -16.73
N GLU A 7 3.37 0.24 -17.13
CA GLU A 7 2.39 0.22 -18.21
C GLU A 7 3.05 0.08 -19.60
N TYR A 8 4.14 0.81 -19.82
CA TYR A 8 4.79 0.89 -21.13
C TYR A 8 5.99 -0.05 -21.31
N ARG A 9 6.44 -0.76 -20.27
CA ARG A 9 7.60 -1.70 -20.32
C ARG A 9 7.46 -2.85 -21.32
N ASN A 10 6.24 -3.18 -21.73
CA ASN A 10 5.98 -4.24 -22.71
C ASN A 10 6.09 -3.72 -24.15
N ARG A 11 5.97 -2.40 -24.34
CA ARG A 11 6.05 -1.73 -25.65
C ARG A 11 7.42 -1.10 -25.90
N PHE A 12 8.05 -0.60 -24.84
CA PHE A 12 9.37 0.04 -24.89
C PHE A 12 10.29 -0.53 -23.82
N SER A 13 11.59 -0.58 -24.10
CA SER A 13 12.57 -1.04 -23.11
C SER A 13 12.61 -0.05 -21.93
N VAL A 14 12.73 -0.59 -20.71
CA VAL A 14 12.82 0.23 -19.48
C VAL A 14 14.00 1.21 -19.56
N GLU A 15 15.10 0.80 -20.19
CA GLU A 15 16.28 1.63 -20.39
C GLU A 15 16.01 2.81 -21.31
N PHE A 16 15.27 2.59 -22.40
CA PHE A 16 14.85 3.67 -23.29
C PHE A 16 13.94 4.66 -22.55
N ILE A 17 12.90 4.17 -21.86
CA ILE A 17 11.98 5.01 -21.10
C ILE A 17 12.74 5.84 -20.05
N CYS A 18 13.59 5.20 -19.24
CA CYS A 18 14.36 5.88 -18.21
C CYS A 18 15.32 6.93 -18.78
N LYS A 19 15.95 6.65 -19.93
CA LYS A 19 16.86 7.59 -20.60
C LYS A 19 16.10 8.80 -21.13
N THR A 20 15.04 8.58 -21.91
CA THR A 20 14.21 9.66 -22.46
C THR A 20 13.63 10.55 -21.37
N LEU A 21 13.12 9.96 -20.27
CA LEU A 21 12.58 10.73 -19.16
C LEU A 21 13.66 11.49 -18.38
N LYS A 22 14.89 10.96 -18.29
CA LYS A 22 16.00 11.67 -17.66
C LYS A 22 16.40 12.91 -18.47
N ASP A 23 16.40 12.80 -19.80
CA ASP A 23 16.86 13.87 -20.69
C ASP A 23 15.81 14.99 -20.87
N ASN A 24 14.52 14.66 -20.83
CA ASN A 24 13.44 15.61 -21.16
C ASN A 24 12.68 16.17 -19.95
N ARG A 25 12.85 15.62 -18.74
CA ARG A 25 12.08 16.02 -17.56
C ARG A 25 12.89 16.90 -16.60
N ALA A 26 12.35 18.08 -16.27
CA ALA A 26 12.90 18.92 -15.21
C ALA A 26 12.90 18.18 -13.86
N GLY A 27 14.05 18.20 -13.16
CA GLY A 27 14.25 17.50 -11.89
C GLY A 27 14.77 16.06 -12.02
N GLY A 28 15.12 15.61 -13.23
CA GLY A 28 15.72 14.29 -13.47
C GLY A 28 14.75 13.12 -13.28
N PHE A 29 15.21 11.92 -13.62
CA PHE A 29 14.41 10.70 -13.54
C PHE A 29 15.19 9.53 -12.94
N ILE A 30 14.46 8.52 -12.45
CA ILE A 30 15.05 7.32 -11.86
C ILE A 30 15.84 6.56 -12.93
N THR A 31 17.04 6.09 -12.57
CA THR A 31 17.83 5.23 -13.46
C THR A 31 17.16 3.86 -13.61
N SER A 32 17.48 3.14 -14.69
CA SER A 32 17.00 1.76 -14.91
C SER A 32 17.33 0.84 -13.73
N ARG A 33 18.52 1.00 -13.13
CA ARG A 33 18.91 0.30 -11.89
C ARG A 33 18.01 0.69 -10.71
N GLY A 34 17.73 1.99 -10.55
CA GLY A 34 16.80 2.49 -9.53
C GLY A 34 15.38 1.94 -9.68
N TYR A 35 14.88 1.83 -10.92
CA TYR A 35 13.61 1.17 -11.22
C TYR A 35 13.62 -0.29 -10.79
N ARG A 36 14.62 -1.09 -11.21
CA ARG A 36 14.71 -2.51 -10.86
C ARG A 36 14.79 -2.71 -9.35
N GLN A 37 15.56 -1.87 -8.66
CA GLN A 37 15.65 -1.90 -7.20
C GLN A 37 14.32 -1.51 -6.54
N SER A 38 13.63 -0.48 -7.04
CA SER A 38 12.30 -0.11 -6.56
C SER A 38 11.28 -1.23 -6.75
N ARG A 39 11.34 -1.94 -7.88
CA ARG A 39 10.46 -3.06 -8.19
C ARG A 39 10.75 -4.27 -7.30
N ALA A 40 12.02 -4.54 -7.01
CA ALA A 40 12.45 -5.67 -6.19
C ALA A 40 12.15 -5.50 -4.68
N ARG A 41 12.02 -4.26 -4.18
CA ARG A 41 11.80 -3.97 -2.76
C ARG A 41 10.49 -4.51 -2.17
N GLY A 42 9.54 -4.97 -3.01
CA GLY A 42 8.24 -5.44 -2.54
C GLY A 42 7.43 -4.37 -1.81
N LEU A 43 6.30 -4.76 -1.22
CA LEU A 43 5.51 -3.86 -0.38
C LEU A 43 6.25 -3.59 0.93
N SER A 44 6.29 -2.34 1.36
CA SER A 44 6.86 -2.01 2.66
C SER A 44 6.04 -2.65 3.79
N ALA A 45 6.69 -2.93 4.93
CA ALA A 45 6.00 -3.44 6.11
C ALA A 45 4.82 -2.55 6.54
N ARG A 46 4.90 -1.23 6.30
CA ARG A 46 3.78 -0.31 6.52
C ARG A 46 2.64 -0.57 5.54
N CYS A 47 2.92 -0.67 4.24
CA CYS A 47 1.91 -0.95 3.23
C CYS A 47 1.17 -2.27 3.50
N LEU A 48 1.87 -3.30 3.98
CA LEU A 48 1.26 -4.56 4.36
C LEU A 48 0.30 -4.39 5.55
N ARG A 49 0.73 -3.67 6.61
CA ARG A 49 -0.14 -3.38 7.76
C ARG A 49 -1.35 -2.53 7.37
N ASP A 50 -1.13 -1.53 6.51
CA ASP A 50 -2.19 -0.63 6.06
C ASP A 50 -3.23 -1.39 5.22
N ALA A 51 -2.81 -2.36 4.40
CA ALA A 51 -3.74 -3.21 3.65
C ALA A 51 -4.69 -3.99 4.60
N VAL A 52 -4.14 -4.62 5.64
CA VAL A 52 -4.94 -5.31 6.67
C VAL A 52 -5.84 -4.32 7.42
N LEU A 53 -5.33 -3.14 7.74
CA LEU A 53 -6.08 -2.11 8.44
C LEU A 53 -7.26 -1.59 7.62
N VAL A 54 -7.08 -1.37 6.32
CA VAL A 54 -8.12 -0.89 5.41
C VAL A 54 -9.26 -1.90 5.30
N GLU A 55 -8.94 -3.19 5.13
CA GLU A 55 -9.95 -4.25 5.11
C GLU A 55 -10.79 -4.25 6.39
N ARG A 56 -10.12 -4.14 7.54
CA ARG A 56 -10.78 -4.11 8.85
C ARG A 56 -11.65 -2.88 9.05
N ILE A 57 -11.17 -1.70 8.65
CA ILE A 57 -11.96 -0.46 8.66
C ILE A 57 -13.21 -0.64 7.79
N GLY A 58 -13.07 -1.25 6.62
CA GLY A 58 -14.19 -1.53 5.71
C GLY A 58 -15.25 -2.45 6.32
N ALA A 59 -14.82 -3.51 7.01
CA ALA A 59 -15.72 -4.43 7.71
C ALA A 59 -16.53 -3.71 8.80
N ILE A 60 -15.84 -3.03 9.74
CA ILE A 60 -16.50 -2.28 10.82
C ILE A 60 -17.43 -1.21 10.27
N HIS A 61 -17.01 -0.50 9.22
CA HIS A 61 -17.84 0.53 8.62
C HIS A 61 -19.12 -0.06 8.04
N ARG A 62 -19.04 -1.22 7.37
CA ARG A 62 -20.20 -1.94 6.82
C ARG A 62 -21.13 -2.45 7.93
N ASP A 63 -20.58 -3.06 8.97
CA ASP A 63 -21.35 -3.61 10.10
C ASP A 63 -22.08 -2.52 10.88
N ASN A 64 -21.56 -1.28 10.85
CA ASN A 64 -22.19 -0.10 11.43
C ASN A 64 -22.94 0.76 10.39
N TYR A 65 -23.40 0.14 9.30
CA TYR A 65 -24.23 0.73 8.24
C TYR A 65 -23.63 1.97 7.54
N GLY A 66 -22.33 2.18 7.67
CA GLY A 66 -21.61 3.32 7.11
C GLY A 66 -21.94 4.67 7.76
N VAL A 67 -22.61 4.67 8.91
CA VAL A 67 -23.03 5.92 9.58
C VAL A 67 -21.91 6.46 10.50
N TYR A 68 -20.91 5.63 10.80
CA TYR A 68 -19.83 6.02 11.70
C TYR A 68 -18.83 6.93 11.00
N GLY A 69 -18.85 8.21 11.39
CA GLY A 69 -17.77 9.14 11.08
C GLY A 69 -16.46 8.80 11.82
N VAL A 70 -15.39 9.51 11.47
CA VAL A 70 -13.99 9.24 11.90
C VAL A 70 -13.85 8.98 13.40
N ARG A 71 -14.47 9.81 14.26
CA ARG A 71 -14.37 9.67 15.72
C ARG A 71 -15.03 8.39 16.24
N LYS A 72 -16.20 8.01 15.71
CA LYS A 72 -16.89 6.77 16.09
C LYS A 72 -16.13 5.54 15.58
N MET A 73 -15.58 5.62 14.37
CA MET A 73 -14.72 4.58 13.81
C MET A 73 -13.47 4.34 14.66
N TRP A 74 -12.82 5.40 15.15
CA TRP A 74 -11.65 5.28 16.03
C TRP A 74 -11.97 4.46 17.29
N HIS A 75 -13.08 4.77 17.97
CA HIS A 75 -13.51 4.02 19.14
C HIS A 75 -13.92 2.58 18.81
N ALA A 76 -14.58 2.35 17.67
CA ALA A 76 -14.97 1.01 17.23
C ALA A 76 -13.73 0.12 16.95
N LEU A 77 -12.76 0.64 16.19
CA LEU A 77 -11.48 -0.02 15.92
C LEU A 77 -10.68 -0.29 17.19
N HIS A 78 -10.70 0.64 18.15
CA HIS A 78 -9.99 0.47 19.42
C HIS A 78 -10.62 -0.63 20.27
N ARG A 79 -11.95 -0.68 20.36
CA ARG A 79 -12.66 -1.77 21.05
C ARG A 79 -12.39 -3.13 20.41
N GLU A 80 -12.42 -3.20 19.09
CA GLU A 80 -12.13 -4.43 18.37
C GLU A 80 -10.69 -4.92 18.54
N ARG A 81 -9.70 -4.01 18.56
CA ARG A 81 -8.31 -4.36 18.88
C ARG A 81 -8.15 -4.90 20.31
N VAL A 82 -8.89 -4.33 21.25
CA VAL A 82 -8.90 -4.79 22.65
C VAL A 82 -9.58 -6.17 22.74
N SER A 83 -10.70 -6.39 22.03
CA SER A 83 -11.35 -7.69 21.91
C SER A 83 -10.45 -8.74 21.25
N ASP A 84 -9.75 -8.39 20.17
CA ASP A 84 -8.75 -9.27 19.56
C ASP A 84 -7.63 -9.62 20.54
N SER A 85 -7.12 -8.67 21.34
CA SER A 85 -6.07 -8.96 22.31
C SER A 85 -6.53 -9.83 23.49
N LEU A 86 -7.81 -9.72 23.89
CA LEU A 86 -8.41 -10.56 24.93
C LEU A 86 -8.79 -11.96 24.40
N CYS A 87 -9.06 -12.08 23.09
CA CYS A 87 -9.29 -13.36 22.42
C CYS A 87 -8.01 -13.97 21.79
N ALA A 88 -6.91 -13.23 21.69
CA ALA A 88 -5.61 -13.67 21.16
C ALA A 88 -4.82 -14.56 22.15
N GLY A 89 -5.49 -15.16 23.13
CA GLY A 89 -5.09 -16.48 23.62
C GLY A 89 -5.25 -17.59 22.58
N GLY A 90 -5.88 -17.34 21.41
CA GLY A 90 -6.28 -18.40 20.48
C GLY A 90 -5.86 -18.30 19.01
N LEU A 91 -5.23 -17.23 18.54
CA LEU A 91 -4.80 -17.15 17.12
C LEU A 91 -3.33 -16.74 17.02
N GLY A 92 -2.50 -17.75 17.25
CA GLY A 92 -1.11 -17.73 16.87
C GLY A 92 -0.97 -17.59 15.36
N TYR A 93 -0.13 -16.64 14.97
CA TYR A 93 0.46 -16.53 13.65
C TYR A 93 1.12 -17.88 13.28
N LYS A 94 0.50 -18.63 12.38
CA LYS A 94 1.12 -19.69 11.57
C LYS A 94 0.70 -19.51 10.13
#